data_AF-A0A5N6XSS8-F1
#
_entry.id   AF-A0A5N6XSS8-F1
#
_cell.length_a   1.000
_cell.length_b   1.000
_cell.length_c   1.000
_cell.angle_alpha   90.00
_cell.angle_beta   90.00
_cell.angle_gamma   90.00
#
_symmetry.space_group_name_H-M   'P 1'
#
loop_
_entity.id
_entity.type
_entity.pdbx_description
1 polymer ?
#
loop_
_entity_poly.entity_id
_entity_poly.type
_entity_poly.pdbx_seq_one_letter_code
_entity_poly.pdbx_strand_id
1 'polypeptide(L)'
;MEAETSLLFIDDMVNFGSTSFLIQHIQTHPVPGLKQTVLIRTDYVDTHETLTWDDVLLLGNSVPQQALHQAQRSVHCHDTVYLQFTSGTAGLPKAAMLSHFGIINNGRMCGARLDLNPDDIVCCPPPLFHAFGLVSGLICSLACGATIVFPSRDFDASAVVDALIRYGWMTETSAGSFMTAATDPAREKLETGNPGELCISGYLLQKGYYKNKEKTAEALVRDENGVIWIYTGDEASIDEEGYCRITGRIKDIIIRWENIYPTEIEERLMEHPDIEQAAIVGLKDDKYGEVVAAFLQSLPQHNRPSLNDVKDWIWQVLGRHKALVHVFWVGPGDSIGQYPVTGSGKIRKGVLREIGNNMIAGQENN
;
A
#
# COMPACT_ATOMS: atom_id res chain seq x y z
N MET A 1 5.34 -24.66 13.09
CA MET A 1 6.71 -24.40 12.60
C MET A 1 6.96 -22.92 12.76
N GLU A 2 8.00 -22.55 13.49
CA GLU A 2 8.49 -21.19 13.44
C GLU A 2 9.09 -20.96 12.06
N ALA A 3 8.73 -19.85 11.40
CA ALA A 3 9.45 -19.45 10.20
C ALA A 3 10.81 -18.90 10.68
N GLU A 4 11.81 -19.77 10.74
CA GLU A 4 13.19 -19.35 10.95
C GLU A 4 13.73 -18.83 9.62
N THR A 5 14.01 -17.53 9.57
CA THR A 5 14.65 -16.89 8.41
C THR A 5 16.03 -17.52 8.23
N SER A 6 16.16 -18.46 7.29
CA SER A 6 17.43 -19.16 7.05
C SER A 6 18.33 -18.43 6.04
N LEU A 7 17.72 -17.67 5.12
CA LEU A 7 18.40 -16.96 4.04
C LEU A 7 17.89 -15.54 3.96
N LEU A 8 18.79 -14.57 3.77
CA LEU A 8 18.46 -13.19 3.47
C LEU A 8 18.98 -12.86 2.08
N PHE A 9 18.07 -12.47 1.18
CA PHE A 9 18.44 -11.89 -0.11
C PHE A 9 18.36 -10.38 0.01
N ILE A 10 19.43 -9.68 -0.34
CA ILE A 10 19.50 -8.23 -0.19
C ILE A 10 20.15 -7.62 -1.43
N ASP A 11 19.63 -6.47 -1.82
CA ASP A 11 20.18 -5.68 -2.91
C ASP A 11 21.13 -4.62 -2.34
N ASP A 12 22.17 -4.26 -3.09
CA ASP A 12 23.26 -3.43 -2.56
C ASP A 12 22.90 -1.94 -2.36
N MET A 13 21.81 -1.51 -3.00
CA MET A 13 21.10 -0.26 -2.84
C MET A 13 19.57 -0.51 -2.85
N VAL A 14 18.84 0.22 -2.01
CA VAL A 14 17.38 0.23 -1.98
C VAL A 14 16.90 1.66 -1.78
N ASN A 15 16.02 2.15 -2.65
CA ASN A 15 15.51 3.52 -2.63
C ASN A 15 16.64 4.55 -2.60
N PHE A 16 17.63 4.41 -3.48
CA PHE A 16 18.83 5.26 -3.57
C PHE A 16 19.75 5.25 -2.32
N GLY A 17 19.46 4.42 -1.32
CA GLY A 17 20.29 4.25 -0.12
C GLY A 17 21.10 2.96 -0.16
N SER A 18 22.39 3.03 0.17
CA SER A 18 23.23 1.84 0.30
C SER A 18 22.76 0.95 1.44
N THR A 19 22.75 -0.36 1.21
CA THR A 19 22.41 -1.36 2.24
C THR A 19 23.62 -1.87 3.02
N SER A 20 24.83 -1.34 2.75
CA SER A 20 26.07 -1.75 3.42
C SER A 20 26.00 -1.64 4.95
N PHE A 21 25.30 -0.64 5.48
CA PHE A 21 25.09 -0.51 6.92
C PHE A 21 24.28 -1.69 7.50
N LEU A 22 23.31 -2.21 6.73
CA LEU A 22 22.48 -3.34 7.16
C LEU A 22 23.28 -4.63 7.13
N ILE A 23 24.12 -4.81 6.10
CA ILE A 23 25.05 -5.95 6.00
C ILE A 23 26.01 -5.94 7.19
N GLN A 24 26.66 -4.79 7.46
CA GLN A 24 27.55 -4.62 8.62
C GLN A 24 26.81 -4.85 9.94
N HIS A 25 25.56 -4.36 10.06
CA HIS A 25 24.75 -4.58 11.24
C HIS A 25 24.47 -6.07 11.47
N ILE A 26 24.07 -6.82 10.44
CA ILE A 26 23.79 -8.27 10.54
C ILE A 26 25.06 -9.05 10.88
N GLN A 27 26.20 -8.68 10.29
CA GLN A 27 27.50 -9.30 10.58
C GLN A 27 27.93 -9.08 12.05
N THR A 28 27.64 -7.90 12.60
CA THR A 28 27.97 -7.54 13.99
C THR A 28 26.92 -7.98 15.01
N HIS A 29 25.68 -8.17 14.57
CA HIS A 29 24.53 -8.57 15.38
C HIS A 29 23.83 -9.77 14.71
N PRO A 30 24.36 -10.99 14.88
CA PRO A 30 23.82 -12.18 14.23
C PRO A 30 22.33 -12.36 14.51
N VAL A 31 21.54 -12.47 13.44
CA VAL A 31 20.10 -12.73 13.52
C VAL A 31 19.87 -14.21 13.82
N PRO A 32 19.17 -14.59 14.91
CA PRO A 32 18.91 -15.99 15.23
C PRO A 32 18.23 -16.72 14.07
N GLY A 33 18.81 -17.86 13.67
CA GLY A 33 18.31 -18.70 12.58
C GLY A 33 18.80 -18.30 11.18
N LEU A 34 19.34 -17.09 10.99
CA LEU A 34 19.92 -16.66 9.71
C LEU A 34 21.22 -17.40 9.44
N LYS A 35 21.23 -18.21 8.38
CA LYS A 35 22.38 -19.03 7.99
C LYS A 35 23.23 -18.38 6.93
N GLN A 36 22.62 -17.62 6.02
CA GLN A 36 23.35 -17.01 4.92
C GLN A 36 22.69 -15.73 4.40
N THR A 37 23.54 -14.80 3.98
CA THR A 37 23.15 -13.59 3.25
C THR A 37 23.60 -13.73 1.79
N VAL A 38 22.73 -13.35 0.86
CA VAL A 38 22.96 -13.40 -0.58
C VAL A 38 22.73 -11.99 -1.15
N LEU A 39 23.73 -11.47 -1.85
CA LEU A 39 23.63 -10.22 -2.61
C LEU A 39 22.98 -10.49 -3.97
N ILE A 40 21.84 -9.86 -4.22
CA ILE A 40 21.11 -10.02 -5.50
C ILE A 40 21.83 -9.25 -6.62
N ARG A 41 22.35 -8.05 -6.33
CA ARG A 41 23.19 -7.26 -7.22
C ARG A 41 24.37 -6.69 -6.44
N THR A 42 25.42 -6.32 -7.17
CA THR A 42 26.74 -6.01 -6.62
C THR A 42 27.39 -4.85 -7.37
N ASP A 43 26.58 -3.92 -7.88
CA ASP A 43 27.00 -2.79 -8.70
C ASP A 43 27.85 -1.77 -7.91
N TYR A 44 27.72 -1.73 -6.58
CA TYR A 44 28.24 -0.67 -5.70
C TYR A 44 28.92 -1.17 -4.41
N VAL A 45 28.93 -2.48 -4.15
CA VAL A 45 29.44 -3.03 -2.87
C VAL A 45 30.38 -4.20 -3.14
N ASP A 46 31.47 -4.26 -2.38
CA ASP A 46 32.47 -5.33 -2.44
C ASP A 46 31.87 -6.67 -1.95
N THR A 47 32.08 -7.73 -2.72
CA THR A 47 31.44 -9.04 -2.53
C THR A 47 32.35 -10.05 -1.84
N HIS A 48 33.59 -9.70 -1.50
CA HIS A 48 34.65 -10.65 -1.13
C HIS A 48 34.28 -11.71 -0.06
N GLU A 49 33.31 -11.43 0.81
CA GLU A 49 32.90 -12.33 1.91
C GLU A 49 31.40 -12.70 1.92
N THR A 50 30.61 -12.30 0.91
CA THR A 50 29.16 -12.56 0.86
C THR A 50 28.78 -13.25 -0.44
N LEU A 51 27.96 -14.31 -0.37
CA LEU A 51 27.49 -14.99 -1.58
C LEU A 51 26.74 -14.01 -2.48
N THR A 52 26.97 -14.09 -3.78
CA THR A 52 26.19 -13.38 -4.79
C THR A 52 25.09 -14.28 -5.35
N TRP A 53 24.13 -13.69 -6.07
CA TRP A 53 23.11 -14.44 -6.79
C TRP A 53 23.73 -15.41 -7.81
N ASP A 54 24.79 -14.98 -8.51
CA ASP A 54 25.50 -15.83 -9.46
C ASP A 54 26.17 -17.02 -8.78
N ASP A 55 26.75 -16.84 -7.58
CA ASP A 55 27.27 -17.95 -6.79
C ASP A 55 26.16 -18.95 -6.42
N VAL A 56 24.98 -18.46 -6.04
CA VAL A 56 23.83 -19.32 -5.74
C VAL A 56 23.37 -20.10 -6.96
N LEU A 57 23.34 -19.48 -8.15
CA LEU A 57 23.02 -20.17 -9.40
C LEU A 57 24.06 -21.25 -9.75
N LEU A 58 25.35 -20.94 -9.59
CA LEU A 58 26.44 -21.89 -9.80
C LEU A 58 26.36 -23.08 -8.84
N LEU A 59 26.10 -22.82 -7.56
CA LEU A 59 25.86 -23.88 -6.56
C LEU A 59 24.63 -24.72 -6.93
N GLY A 60 23.59 -24.08 -7.46
CA GLY A 60 22.37 -24.74 -7.95
C GLY A 60 22.63 -25.82 -9.01
N ASN A 61 23.65 -25.64 -9.87
CA ASN A 61 24.03 -26.64 -10.89
C ASN A 61 24.51 -27.97 -10.29
N SER A 62 24.94 -27.98 -9.03
CA SER A 62 25.35 -29.20 -8.33
C SER A 62 24.19 -29.95 -7.66
N VAL A 63 22.99 -29.36 -7.63
CA VAL A 63 21.81 -29.94 -6.98
C VAL A 63 21.16 -30.99 -7.89
N PRO A 64 21.04 -32.26 -7.46
CA PRO A 64 20.41 -33.28 -8.28
C PRO A 64 18.92 -33.00 -8.50
N GLN A 65 18.40 -33.29 -9.71
CA GLN A 65 16.99 -33.12 -10.05
C GLN A 65 16.04 -33.84 -9.06
N GLN A 66 16.47 -34.97 -8.50
CA GLN A 66 15.71 -35.70 -7.49
C GLN A 66 15.49 -34.88 -6.21
N ALA A 67 16.49 -34.12 -5.76
CA ALA A 67 16.36 -33.24 -4.60
C ALA A 67 15.34 -32.12 -4.87
N LEU A 68 15.38 -31.53 -6.08
CA LEU A 68 14.37 -30.55 -6.51
C LEU A 68 12.96 -31.15 -6.52
N HIS A 69 12.78 -32.34 -7.11
CA HIS A 69 11.47 -33.01 -7.13
C HIS A 69 10.96 -33.34 -5.72
N GLN A 70 11.85 -33.73 -4.80
CA GLN A 70 11.49 -33.98 -3.41
C GLN A 70 11.05 -32.68 -2.70
N ALA A 71 11.78 -31.58 -2.90
CA ALA A 71 11.42 -30.27 -2.36
C ALA A 71 10.06 -29.79 -2.90
N GLN A 72 9.83 -29.91 -4.21
CA GLN A 72 8.55 -29.56 -4.84
C GLN A 72 7.36 -30.34 -4.25
N ARG A 73 7.55 -31.65 -3.96
CA ARG A 73 6.51 -32.48 -3.33
C ARG A 73 6.24 -32.12 -1.87
N SER A 74 7.15 -31.42 -1.20
CA SER A 74 6.99 -31.02 0.20
C SER A 74 6.16 -29.74 0.37
N VAL A 75 5.85 -29.04 -0.73
CA VAL A 75 5.09 -27.78 -0.72
C VAL A 75 3.67 -28.02 -1.19
N HIS A 76 2.69 -27.54 -0.42
CA HIS A 76 1.29 -27.55 -0.76
C HIS A 76 0.82 -26.16 -1.24
N CYS A 77 -0.14 -26.09 -2.16
CA CYS A 77 -0.63 -24.80 -2.70
C CYS A 77 -1.28 -23.90 -1.62
N HIS A 78 -1.75 -24.50 -0.53
CA HIS A 78 -2.26 -23.75 0.62
C HIS A 78 -1.20 -23.40 1.65
N ASP A 79 0.09 -23.68 1.44
CA ASP A 79 1.14 -23.23 2.34
C ASP A 79 1.33 -21.71 2.27
N THR A 80 1.81 -21.12 3.37
CA THR A 80 2.13 -19.69 3.39
C THR A 80 3.43 -19.48 2.64
N VAL A 81 3.37 -18.73 1.54
CA VAL A 81 4.55 -18.44 0.70
C VAL A 81 5.11 -17.06 0.95
N TYR A 82 4.28 -16.13 1.41
CA TYR A 82 4.65 -14.73 1.47
C TYR A 82 4.05 -14.05 2.69
N LEU A 83 4.88 -13.27 3.38
CA LEU A 83 4.48 -12.38 4.47
C LEU A 83 4.50 -10.95 3.93
N GLN A 84 3.33 -10.43 3.59
CA GLN A 84 3.20 -9.06 3.13
C GLN A 84 3.09 -8.14 4.34
N PHE A 85 4.06 -7.24 4.53
CA PHE A 85 3.92 -6.21 5.55
C PHE A 85 2.90 -5.17 5.10
N THR A 86 1.88 -4.96 5.93
CA THR A 86 0.83 -3.96 5.71
C THR A 86 1.09 -2.78 6.65
N SER A 87 1.31 -1.60 6.09
CA SER A 87 1.35 -0.35 6.84
C SER A 87 -0.08 0.05 7.22
N GLY A 88 -0.47 -0.17 8.48
CA GLY A 88 -1.67 0.49 9.02
C GLY A 88 -1.40 1.97 9.27
N THR A 89 -2.41 2.82 9.16
CA THR A 89 -2.33 4.25 9.51
C THR A 89 -2.10 4.50 11.01
N ALA A 90 -2.35 3.49 11.85
CA ALA A 90 -2.11 3.49 13.29
C ALA A 90 -1.48 2.15 13.74
N GLY A 91 -0.16 2.14 13.99
CA GLY A 91 0.56 1.03 14.64
C GLY A 91 1.74 0.44 13.86
N LEU A 92 2.42 -0.52 14.48
CA LEU A 92 3.51 -1.28 13.87
C LEU A 92 3.01 -2.07 12.64
N PRO A 93 3.84 -2.22 11.58
CA PRO A 93 3.49 -3.02 10.42
C PRO A 93 3.08 -4.45 10.82
N LYS A 94 2.00 -4.95 10.21
CA LYS A 94 1.52 -6.32 10.43
C LYS A 94 1.92 -7.18 9.24
N ALA A 95 2.35 -8.42 9.47
CA ALA A 95 2.70 -9.35 8.40
C ALA A 95 1.48 -10.21 8.03
N ALA A 96 0.84 -9.89 6.92
CA ALA A 96 -0.26 -10.66 6.31
C ALA A 96 0.29 -11.96 5.69
N MET A 97 -0.23 -13.11 6.11
CA MET A 97 0.17 -14.42 5.59
C MET A 97 -0.61 -14.77 4.33
N LEU A 98 0.07 -14.84 3.20
CA LEU A 98 -0.51 -15.15 1.90
C LEU A 98 -0.06 -16.54 1.42
N SER A 99 -0.97 -17.26 0.74
CA SER A 99 -0.71 -18.61 0.22
C SER A 99 -0.38 -18.60 -1.28
N HIS A 100 0.25 -19.68 -1.77
CA HIS A 100 0.46 -19.85 -3.22
C HIS A 100 -0.88 -19.78 -3.97
N PHE A 101 -1.90 -20.49 -3.48
CA PHE A 101 -3.23 -20.53 -4.05
C PHE A 101 -3.85 -19.13 -4.17
N GLY A 102 -3.79 -18.34 -3.10
CA GLY A 102 -4.37 -16.99 -3.08
C GLY A 102 -3.67 -16.04 -4.03
N ILE A 103 -2.33 -15.99 -4.00
CA ILE A 103 -1.54 -15.05 -4.82
C ILE A 103 -1.66 -15.38 -6.31
N ILE A 104 -1.54 -16.65 -6.70
CA ILE A 104 -1.59 -17.06 -8.11
C ILE A 104 -2.98 -16.84 -8.69
N ASN A 105 -4.05 -17.20 -7.95
CA ASN A 105 -5.40 -16.96 -8.43
C ASN A 105 -5.72 -15.47 -8.53
N ASN A 106 -5.20 -14.63 -7.62
CA ASN A 106 -5.34 -13.18 -7.75
C ASN A 106 -4.69 -12.67 -9.04
N GLY A 107 -3.45 -13.05 -9.32
CA GLY A 107 -2.78 -12.67 -10.57
C GLY A 107 -3.54 -13.13 -11.82
N ARG A 108 -4.05 -14.36 -11.83
CA ARG A 108 -4.90 -14.88 -12.93
C ARG A 108 -6.16 -14.04 -13.16
N MET A 109 -6.85 -13.64 -12.09
CA MET A 109 -8.04 -12.79 -12.19
C MET A 109 -7.73 -11.41 -12.72
N CYS A 110 -6.69 -10.78 -12.16
CA CYS A 110 -6.25 -9.46 -12.60
C CYS A 110 -5.92 -9.51 -14.09
N GLY A 111 -5.15 -10.50 -14.52
CA GLY A 111 -4.78 -10.66 -15.92
C GLY A 111 -5.98 -10.91 -16.84
N ALA A 112 -6.91 -11.78 -16.44
CA ALA A 112 -8.15 -12.00 -17.18
C ALA A 112 -9.03 -10.74 -17.27
N ARG A 113 -9.09 -9.93 -16.20
CA ARG A 113 -9.89 -8.70 -16.17
C ARG A 113 -9.33 -7.60 -17.08
N LEU A 114 -8.01 -7.62 -17.26
CA LEU A 114 -7.25 -6.76 -18.14
C LEU A 114 -7.16 -7.28 -19.58
N ASP A 115 -7.69 -8.48 -19.84
CA ASP A 115 -7.59 -9.18 -21.12
C ASP A 115 -6.12 -9.41 -21.57
N LEU A 116 -5.24 -9.69 -20.59
CA LEU A 116 -3.84 -9.95 -20.88
C LEU A 116 -3.64 -11.28 -21.60
N ASN A 117 -2.79 -11.25 -22.63
CA ASN A 117 -2.40 -12.37 -23.45
C ASN A 117 -0.86 -12.48 -23.57
N PRO A 118 -0.33 -13.59 -24.12
CA PRO A 118 1.11 -13.81 -24.19
C PRO A 118 1.92 -12.79 -25.03
N ASP A 119 1.28 -12.07 -25.94
CA ASP A 119 1.93 -11.06 -26.77
C ASP A 119 2.06 -9.70 -26.06
N ASP A 120 1.40 -9.53 -24.91
CA ASP A 120 1.44 -8.28 -24.16
C ASP A 120 2.75 -8.08 -23.39
N ILE A 121 3.13 -6.81 -23.22
CA ILE A 121 4.27 -6.39 -22.41
C ILE A 121 3.78 -5.46 -21.30
N VAL A 122 3.97 -5.86 -20.05
CA VAL A 122 3.55 -5.11 -18.86
C VAL A 122 4.73 -4.31 -18.32
N CYS A 123 4.68 -2.99 -18.40
CA CYS A 123 5.59 -2.12 -17.66
C CYS A 123 5.20 -2.10 -16.16
N CYS A 124 6.09 -2.54 -15.28
CA CYS A 124 5.85 -2.61 -13.84
C CYS A 124 6.84 -1.73 -13.05
N PRO A 125 6.57 -0.42 -12.91
CA PRO A 125 7.34 0.47 -12.05
C PRO A 125 7.26 0.15 -10.54
N PRO A 126 6.11 -0.28 -9.98
CA PRO A 126 6.02 -0.50 -8.54
C PRO A 126 6.89 -1.66 -8.04
N PRO A 127 7.41 -1.55 -6.80
CA PRO A 127 8.34 -2.54 -6.26
C PRO A 127 7.68 -3.88 -5.94
N LEU A 128 8.45 -4.96 -6.05
CA LEU A 128 8.01 -6.33 -5.79
C LEU A 128 7.72 -6.65 -4.32
N PHE A 129 8.14 -5.81 -3.38
CA PHE A 129 7.73 -5.95 -1.98
C PHE A 129 6.34 -5.37 -1.70
N HIS A 130 5.73 -4.68 -2.68
CA HIS A 130 4.38 -4.18 -2.61
C HIS A 130 3.44 -5.11 -3.39
N ALA A 131 2.24 -5.36 -2.85
CA ALA A 131 1.28 -6.27 -3.46
C ALA A 131 0.94 -5.91 -4.92
N PHE A 132 0.97 -4.62 -5.28
CA PHE A 132 0.80 -4.20 -6.67
C PHE A 132 1.91 -4.76 -7.58
N GLY A 133 3.18 -4.47 -7.28
CA GLY A 133 4.29 -4.92 -8.14
C GLY A 133 4.41 -6.44 -8.17
N LEU A 134 4.24 -7.09 -7.02
CA LEU A 134 4.29 -8.55 -6.93
C LEU A 134 3.12 -9.21 -7.65
N VAL A 135 1.89 -8.92 -7.22
CA VAL A 135 0.73 -9.69 -7.66
C VAL A 135 0.19 -9.18 -8.98
N SER A 136 0.01 -7.86 -9.08
CA SER A 136 -0.63 -7.25 -10.24
C SER A 136 0.33 -7.01 -11.40
N GLY A 137 1.62 -6.86 -11.11
CA GLY A 137 2.69 -6.87 -12.10
C GLY A 137 3.17 -8.30 -12.40
N LEU A 138 4.05 -8.82 -11.55
CA LEU A 138 4.81 -10.06 -11.82
C LEU A 138 3.92 -11.30 -11.94
N ILE A 139 3.11 -11.61 -10.92
CA ILE A 139 2.32 -12.85 -10.90
C ILE A 139 1.22 -12.80 -11.97
N CYS A 140 0.60 -11.64 -12.19
CA CYS A 140 -0.35 -11.39 -13.27
C CYS A 140 0.25 -11.71 -14.65
N SER A 141 1.42 -11.12 -14.95
CA SER A 141 2.11 -11.34 -16.22
C SER A 141 2.47 -12.82 -16.42
N LEU A 142 3.08 -13.44 -15.40
CA LEU A 142 3.43 -14.86 -15.45
C LEU A 142 2.22 -15.79 -15.61
N ALA A 143 1.10 -15.45 -14.97
CA ALA A 143 -0.12 -16.23 -15.03
C ALA A 143 -0.79 -16.21 -16.41
N CYS A 144 -0.64 -15.11 -17.15
CA CYS A 144 -1.16 -14.95 -18.52
C CYS A 144 -0.14 -15.31 -19.61
N GLY A 145 1.12 -15.57 -19.24
CA GLY A 145 2.21 -15.79 -20.20
C GLY A 145 2.71 -14.51 -20.88
N ALA A 146 2.33 -13.34 -20.36
CA ALA A 146 2.76 -12.05 -20.85
C ALA A 146 4.22 -11.75 -20.45
N THR A 147 4.84 -10.79 -21.14
CA THR A 147 6.15 -10.27 -20.78
C THR A 147 6.03 -9.18 -19.74
N ILE A 148 6.98 -9.09 -18.79
CA ILE A 148 7.06 -7.99 -17.82
C ILE A 148 8.37 -7.24 -17.97
N VAL A 149 8.31 -5.91 -17.89
CA VAL A 149 9.47 -5.01 -17.90
C VAL A 149 9.52 -4.24 -16.60
N PHE A 150 10.63 -4.35 -15.87
CA PHE A 150 10.97 -3.47 -14.77
C PHE A 150 11.81 -2.31 -15.33
N PRO A 151 11.26 -1.09 -15.41
CA PRO A 151 11.88 0.01 -16.17
C PRO A 151 13.20 0.49 -15.56
N SER A 152 13.32 0.39 -14.24
CA SER A 152 14.46 0.87 -13.47
C SER A 152 14.54 0.13 -12.15
N ARG A 153 15.68 0.25 -11.46
CA ARG A 153 15.91 -0.35 -10.14
C ARG A 153 15.01 0.27 -9.07
N ASP A 154 15.07 1.59 -8.98
CA ASP A 154 14.21 2.45 -8.18
C ASP A 154 13.28 3.21 -9.12
N PHE A 155 12.22 3.83 -8.60
CA PHE A 155 11.29 4.59 -9.45
C PHE A 155 12.01 5.73 -10.18
N ASP A 156 11.95 5.71 -11.52
CA ASP A 156 12.48 6.75 -12.40
C ASP A 156 11.44 7.03 -13.50
N ALA A 157 10.85 8.22 -13.47
CA ALA A 157 9.79 8.60 -14.41
C ALA A 157 10.27 8.61 -15.88
N SER A 158 11.53 8.98 -16.14
CA SER A 158 12.09 8.97 -17.50
C SER A 158 12.25 7.54 -18.00
N ALA A 159 12.77 6.64 -17.17
CA ALA A 159 12.92 5.24 -17.51
C ALA A 159 11.56 4.56 -17.75
N VAL A 160 10.54 4.93 -16.98
CA VAL A 160 9.16 4.47 -17.19
C VAL A 160 8.65 4.94 -18.56
N VAL A 161 8.77 6.23 -18.87
CA VAL A 161 8.34 6.77 -20.18
C VAL A 161 9.09 6.10 -21.33
N ASP A 162 10.40 5.93 -21.21
CA ASP A 162 11.21 5.24 -22.22
C ASP A 162 10.76 3.79 -22.42
N ALA A 163 10.45 3.06 -21.35
CA ALA A 163 9.92 1.71 -21.43
C ALA A 163 8.55 1.68 -22.14
N LEU A 164 7.67 2.62 -21.81
CA LEU A 164 6.36 2.74 -22.45
C LEU A 164 6.47 3.06 -23.95
N ILE A 165 7.38 3.96 -24.34
CA ILE A 165 7.63 4.28 -25.75
C ILE A 165 8.21 3.07 -26.50
N ARG A 166 9.12 2.32 -25.88
CA ARG A 166 9.80 1.18 -26.52
C ARG A 166 8.91 -0.05 -26.66
N TYR A 167 8.10 -0.34 -25.64
CA TYR A 167 7.39 -1.62 -25.53
C TYR A 167 5.88 -1.48 -25.69
N GLY A 168 5.33 -0.28 -25.47
CA GLY A 168 3.89 -0.04 -25.52
C GLY A 168 3.15 -0.62 -24.31
N TRP A 169 2.17 0.17 -23.83
CA TRP A 169 1.16 -0.17 -22.82
C TRP A 169 1.58 -0.25 -21.34
N MET A 170 0.74 0.35 -20.49
CA MET A 170 0.62 0.10 -19.06
C MET A 170 -0.84 -0.26 -18.81
N THR A 171 -1.10 -1.39 -18.16
CA THR A 171 -2.43 -1.68 -17.63
C THR A 171 -2.50 -1.22 -16.18
N GLU A 172 -3.46 -0.34 -15.88
CA GLU A 172 -3.88 -0.10 -14.51
C GLU A 172 -4.63 -1.35 -14.01
N THR A 173 -4.02 -2.08 -13.10
CA THR A 173 -4.55 -3.37 -12.64
C THR A 173 -5.67 -3.19 -11.61
N SER A 174 -6.88 -3.61 -11.95
CA SER A 174 -7.95 -3.78 -10.96
C SER A 174 -7.77 -5.08 -10.19
N ALA A 175 -7.84 -5.03 -8.85
CA ALA A 175 -7.92 -6.24 -8.05
C ALA A 175 -9.26 -6.95 -8.31
N GLY A 176 -9.22 -8.20 -8.78
CA GLY A 176 -10.43 -9.02 -8.87
C GLY A 176 -11.01 -9.26 -7.47
N SER A 177 -12.33 -9.26 -7.30
CA SER A 177 -13.02 -9.66 -6.07
C SER A 177 -14.16 -10.63 -6.40
N PHE A 178 -14.44 -11.59 -5.51
CA PHE A 178 -15.46 -12.64 -5.74
C PHE A 178 -16.80 -12.36 -5.08
N MET A 179 -16.75 -11.89 -3.83
CA MET A 179 -17.91 -11.42 -3.10
C MET A 179 -17.51 -10.12 -2.41
N THR A 180 -18.21 -9.06 -2.77
CA THR A 180 -18.10 -7.73 -2.18
C THR A 180 -19.46 -7.34 -1.63
N ALA A 181 -19.48 -6.84 -0.40
CA ALA A 181 -20.68 -6.29 0.22
C ALA A 181 -20.33 -5.01 0.95
N ALA A 182 -21.24 -4.04 0.95
CA ALA A 182 -21.24 -2.96 1.93
C ALA A 182 -22.08 -3.41 3.14
N THR A 183 -21.51 -3.33 4.33
CA THR A 183 -22.20 -3.71 5.58
C THR A 183 -22.35 -2.53 6.53
N ASP A 184 -23.39 -2.57 7.36
CA ASP A 184 -23.57 -1.62 8.46
C ASP A 184 -22.66 -1.97 9.67
N PRO A 185 -22.65 -1.16 10.74
CA PRO A 185 -21.91 -1.49 11.97
C PRO A 185 -22.37 -2.78 12.67
N ALA A 186 -23.60 -3.23 12.45
CA ALA A 186 -24.13 -4.50 12.95
C ALA A 186 -23.72 -5.70 12.09
N ARG A 187 -22.98 -5.46 10.98
CA ARG A 187 -22.50 -6.45 9.99
C ARG A 187 -23.62 -7.05 9.15
N GLU A 188 -24.72 -6.33 9.02
CA GLU A 188 -25.80 -6.68 8.12
C GLU A 188 -25.51 -6.11 6.73
N LYS A 189 -25.86 -6.88 5.69
CA LYS A 189 -25.68 -6.46 4.30
C LYS A 189 -26.64 -5.30 4.01
N LEU A 190 -26.11 -4.20 3.50
CA LEU A 190 -26.90 -3.04 3.09
C LEU A 190 -27.56 -3.25 1.73
N GLU A 191 -28.67 -2.55 1.50
CA GLU A 191 -29.28 -2.42 0.17
C GLU A 191 -28.31 -1.68 -0.77
N THR A 192 -28.39 -2.04 -2.05
CA THR A 192 -27.60 -1.44 -3.13
C THR A 192 -27.66 0.09 -3.11
N GLY A 193 -26.51 0.74 -3.31
CA GLY A 193 -26.34 2.19 -3.31
C GLY A 193 -26.07 2.80 -1.94
N ASN A 194 -26.37 2.12 -0.84
CA ASN A 194 -26.09 2.65 0.50
C ASN A 194 -24.61 2.49 0.88
N PRO A 195 -23.99 3.54 1.45
CA PRO A 195 -22.61 3.46 1.92
C PRO A 195 -22.49 2.61 3.19
N GLY A 196 -21.46 1.77 3.25
CA GLY A 196 -21.12 0.96 4.41
C GLY A 196 -19.68 0.44 4.34
N GLU A 197 -19.27 -0.38 5.30
CA GLU A 197 -17.93 -0.97 5.27
C GLU A 197 -17.82 -2.01 4.15
N LEU A 198 -16.81 -1.85 3.28
CA LEU A 198 -16.51 -2.84 2.26
C LEU A 198 -15.95 -4.11 2.90
N CYS A 199 -16.66 -5.20 2.69
CA CYS A 199 -16.28 -6.54 3.13
C CYS A 199 -15.99 -7.43 1.93
N ILE A 200 -14.92 -8.22 2.02
CA ILE A 200 -14.47 -9.10 0.93
C ILE A 200 -14.38 -10.54 1.43
N SER A 201 -14.85 -11.47 0.61
CA SER A 201 -14.67 -12.90 0.82
C SER A 201 -14.16 -13.61 -0.44
N GLY A 202 -13.55 -14.80 -0.28
CA GLY A 202 -13.07 -15.64 -1.37
C GLY A 202 -11.65 -16.16 -1.15
N TYR A 203 -10.97 -16.53 -2.23
CA TYR A 203 -9.62 -17.09 -2.15
C TYR A 203 -8.51 -16.05 -2.01
N LEU A 204 -8.84 -14.77 -2.16
CA LEU A 204 -7.93 -13.62 -2.05
C LEU A 204 -7.55 -13.33 -0.60
N LEU A 205 -8.29 -13.90 0.35
CA LEU A 205 -8.10 -13.62 1.76
C LEU A 205 -6.74 -14.13 2.23
N GLN A 206 -6.08 -13.30 3.03
CA GLN A 206 -4.97 -13.75 3.85
C GLN A 206 -5.40 -14.87 4.79
N LYS A 207 -4.47 -15.73 5.18
CA LYS A 207 -4.70 -16.71 6.26
C LYS A 207 -4.83 -16.06 7.63
N GLY A 208 -4.36 -14.82 7.76
CA GLY A 208 -4.28 -14.07 9.01
C GLY A 208 -2.95 -13.34 9.14
N TYR A 209 -2.74 -12.72 10.30
CA TYR A 209 -1.49 -12.03 10.61
C TYR A 209 -0.51 -12.96 11.34
N TYR A 210 0.75 -12.94 10.90
CA TYR A 210 1.81 -13.77 11.46
C TYR A 210 2.00 -13.49 12.96
N LYS A 211 1.98 -14.57 13.76
CA LYS A 211 2.10 -14.53 15.24
C LYS A 211 1.14 -13.55 15.94
N ASN A 212 0.03 -13.16 15.30
CA ASN A 212 -0.92 -12.19 15.85
C ASN A 212 -2.37 -12.69 15.73
N LYS A 213 -2.75 -13.61 16.63
CA LYS A 213 -4.09 -14.24 16.63
C LYS A 213 -5.20 -13.24 16.91
N GLU A 214 -4.97 -12.28 17.79
CA GLU A 214 -5.95 -11.25 18.16
C GLU A 214 -6.33 -10.39 16.95
N LYS A 215 -5.34 -9.79 16.28
CA LYS A 215 -5.60 -9.01 15.04
C LYS A 215 -6.13 -9.87 13.91
N THR A 216 -5.80 -11.16 13.90
CA THR A 216 -6.37 -12.10 12.92
C THR A 216 -7.87 -12.27 13.15
N ALA A 217 -8.30 -12.47 14.40
CA ALA A 217 -9.72 -12.63 14.75
C ALA A 217 -10.52 -11.32 14.57
N GLU A 218 -9.89 -10.16 14.79
CA GLU A 218 -10.52 -8.86 14.48
C GLU A 218 -10.80 -8.69 12.98
N ALA A 219 -9.85 -9.10 12.13
CA ALA A 219 -9.91 -8.84 10.68
C ALA A 219 -10.65 -9.93 9.89
N LEU A 220 -10.56 -11.20 10.31
CA LEU A 220 -11.19 -12.35 9.66
C LEU A 220 -12.39 -12.81 10.49
N VAL A 221 -13.58 -12.43 10.04
CA VAL A 221 -14.84 -12.72 10.73
C VAL A 221 -15.57 -13.83 9.99
N ARG A 222 -16.11 -14.81 10.73
CA ARG A 222 -16.98 -15.84 10.15
C ARG A 222 -18.44 -15.45 10.34
N ASP A 223 -19.23 -15.58 9.28
CA ASP A 223 -20.69 -15.46 9.37
C ASP A 223 -21.35 -16.77 9.84
N GLU A 224 -22.67 -16.74 10.00
CA GLU A 224 -23.50 -17.88 10.42
C GLU A 224 -23.42 -19.09 9.48
N ASN A 225 -23.10 -18.86 8.20
CA ASN A 225 -22.94 -19.89 7.17
C ASN A 225 -21.49 -20.42 7.11
N GLY A 226 -20.60 -19.91 7.97
CA GLY A 226 -19.19 -20.30 8.05
C GLY A 226 -18.27 -19.63 7.03
N VAL A 227 -18.79 -18.68 6.23
CA VAL A 227 -18.01 -17.93 5.25
C VAL A 227 -17.12 -16.92 5.98
N ILE A 228 -15.85 -16.84 5.57
CA ILE A 228 -14.89 -15.90 6.15
C ILE A 228 -14.95 -14.60 5.36
N TRP A 229 -15.06 -13.49 6.06
CA TRP A 229 -15.05 -12.14 5.53
C TRP A 229 -13.88 -11.34 6.11
N ILE A 230 -13.20 -10.57 5.24
CA ILE A 230 -12.29 -9.50 5.65
C ILE A 230 -13.05 -8.18 5.64
N TYR A 231 -13.01 -7.50 6.77
CA TYR A 231 -13.46 -6.13 6.95
C TYR A 231 -12.29 -5.21 6.58
N THR A 232 -12.45 -4.45 5.49
CA THR A 232 -11.33 -3.69 4.89
C THR A 232 -11.02 -2.41 5.65
N GLY A 233 -11.96 -1.89 6.43
CA GLY A 233 -11.93 -0.55 7.01
C GLY A 233 -12.12 0.58 5.98
N ASP A 234 -12.46 0.25 4.74
CA ASP A 234 -12.84 1.19 3.69
C ASP A 234 -14.37 1.33 3.68
N GLU A 235 -14.87 2.56 3.57
CA GLU A 235 -16.28 2.80 3.30
C GLU A 235 -16.50 2.78 1.78
N ALA A 236 -17.54 2.10 1.34
CA ALA A 236 -17.91 2.01 -0.05
C ALA A 236 -19.43 1.89 -0.24
N SER A 237 -19.87 2.23 -1.44
CA SER A 237 -21.21 1.92 -1.95
C SER A 237 -21.08 1.03 -3.19
N ILE A 238 -22.02 0.12 -3.38
CA ILE A 238 -22.08 -0.75 -4.56
C ILE A 238 -23.39 -0.44 -5.28
N ASP A 239 -23.32 -0.09 -6.57
CA ASP A 239 -24.50 0.25 -7.37
C ASP A 239 -25.21 -0.96 -7.99
N GLU A 240 -26.30 -0.72 -8.72
CA GLU A 240 -27.12 -1.76 -9.35
C GLU A 240 -26.39 -2.56 -10.43
N GLU A 241 -25.35 -1.98 -11.02
CA GLU A 241 -24.48 -2.63 -12.01
C GLU A 241 -23.34 -3.41 -11.35
N GLY A 242 -23.17 -3.29 -10.03
CA GLY A 242 -22.15 -3.97 -9.24
C GLY A 242 -20.83 -3.21 -9.16
N TYR A 243 -20.77 -1.96 -9.60
CA TYR A 243 -19.59 -1.13 -9.43
C TYR A 243 -19.47 -0.66 -7.99
N CYS A 244 -18.26 -0.80 -7.44
CA CYS A 244 -17.94 -0.39 -6.09
C CYS A 244 -17.27 0.99 -6.12
N ARG A 245 -17.86 1.97 -5.43
CA ARG A 245 -17.29 3.30 -5.22
C ARG A 245 -16.76 3.40 -3.80
N ILE A 246 -15.43 3.47 -3.66
CA ILE A 246 -14.79 3.76 -2.37
C ILE A 246 -15.00 5.24 -2.03
N THR A 247 -15.59 5.52 -0.87
CA THR A 247 -15.89 6.89 -0.40
C THR A 247 -14.85 7.39 0.60
N GLY A 248 -14.15 6.49 1.29
CA GLY A 248 -13.03 6.85 2.15
C GLY A 248 -12.61 5.75 3.11
N ARG A 249 -11.73 6.10 4.05
CA ARG A 249 -11.34 5.24 5.17
C ARG A 249 -12.22 5.54 6.37
N ILE A 250 -12.87 4.53 6.94
CA ILE A 250 -13.79 4.71 8.09
C ILE A 250 -13.10 5.43 9.26
N LYS A 251 -11.82 5.12 9.50
CA LYS A 251 -11.02 5.73 10.58
C LYS A 251 -10.56 7.17 10.30
N ASP A 252 -10.64 7.60 9.06
CA ASP A 252 -10.27 8.96 8.66
C ASP A 252 -11.50 9.87 8.49
N ILE A 253 -12.72 9.33 8.57
CA ILE A 253 -13.96 10.12 8.60
C ILE A 253 -13.86 11.13 9.74
N ILE A 254 -14.05 12.40 9.41
CA ILE A 254 -14.04 13.49 10.38
C ILE A 254 -15.44 13.57 10.97
N ILE A 255 -15.54 13.35 12.28
CA ILE A 255 -16.82 13.31 12.99
C ILE A 255 -17.13 14.72 13.50
N ARG A 256 -17.93 15.43 12.72
CA ARG A 256 -18.60 16.68 13.09
C ARG A 256 -20.10 16.41 13.11
N TRP A 257 -20.95 17.40 13.38
CA TRP A 257 -22.42 17.26 13.34
C TRP A 257 -22.96 16.45 12.14
N GLU A 258 -22.22 16.41 11.03
CA GLU A 258 -22.29 15.40 9.98
C GLU A 258 -20.91 14.75 9.72
N ASN A 259 -20.90 13.58 9.08
CA ASN A 259 -19.68 12.92 8.64
C ASN A 259 -19.06 13.67 7.47
N ILE A 260 -17.79 14.03 7.60
CA ILE A 260 -17.02 14.68 6.53
C ILE A 260 -15.95 13.72 6.05
N TYR A 261 -15.95 13.44 4.74
CA TYR A 261 -14.99 12.55 4.09
C TYR A 261 -13.79 13.34 3.58
N PRO A 262 -12.57 13.10 4.12
CA PRO A 262 -11.37 13.82 3.70
C PRO A 262 -11.10 13.73 2.19
N THR A 263 -11.35 12.56 1.60
CA THR A 263 -11.05 12.28 0.18
C THR A 263 -11.76 13.25 -0.76
N GLU A 264 -13.03 13.59 -0.50
CA GLU A 264 -13.78 14.55 -1.34
C GLU A 264 -13.10 15.94 -1.34
N ILE A 265 -12.61 16.37 -0.18
CA ILE A 265 -11.92 17.65 -0.01
C ILE A 265 -10.53 17.59 -0.67
N GLU A 266 -9.81 16.47 -0.51
CA GLU A 266 -8.52 16.23 -1.15
C GLU A 266 -8.64 16.30 -2.67
N GLU A 267 -9.55 15.54 -3.27
CA GLU A 267 -9.82 15.55 -4.72
C GLU A 267 -10.11 16.97 -5.21
N ARG A 268 -10.98 17.71 -4.51
CA ARG A 268 -11.30 19.10 -4.85
C ARG A 268 -10.09 20.02 -4.76
N LEU A 269 -9.21 19.84 -3.77
CA LEU A 269 -8.00 20.65 -3.61
C LEU A 269 -6.94 20.32 -4.66
N MET A 270 -6.85 19.06 -5.10
CA MET A 270 -5.94 18.64 -6.16
C MET A 270 -6.30 19.27 -7.52
N GLU A 271 -7.52 19.76 -7.71
CA GLU A 271 -7.91 20.55 -8.89
C GLU A 271 -7.46 22.03 -8.83
N HIS A 272 -6.98 22.51 -7.67
CA HIS A 272 -6.58 23.91 -7.54
C HIS A 272 -5.26 24.18 -8.28
N PRO A 273 -5.15 25.24 -9.10
CA PRO A 273 -3.99 25.52 -9.94
C PRO A 273 -2.67 25.81 -9.21
N ASP A 274 -2.70 25.87 -7.87
CA ASP A 274 -1.55 26.26 -7.03
C ASP A 274 -1.21 25.18 -5.98
N ILE A 275 -2.02 24.11 -5.90
CA ILE A 275 -1.84 23.03 -4.91
C ILE A 275 -1.28 21.82 -5.64
N GLU A 276 -0.10 21.37 -5.20
CA GLU A 276 0.57 20.17 -5.73
C GLU A 276 0.11 18.91 -5.00
N GLN A 277 -0.11 19.02 -3.69
CA GLN A 277 -0.48 17.88 -2.85
C GLN A 277 -1.31 18.34 -1.66
N ALA A 278 -2.38 17.62 -1.36
CA ALA A 278 -3.26 17.87 -0.23
C ALA A 278 -3.43 16.62 0.63
N ALA A 279 -3.40 16.79 1.95
CA ALA A 279 -3.80 15.78 2.92
C ALA A 279 -4.73 16.40 3.97
N ILE A 280 -5.93 15.83 4.10
CA ILE A 280 -6.98 16.30 4.99
C ILE A 280 -7.10 15.37 6.20
N VAL A 281 -7.16 15.97 7.39
CA VAL A 281 -7.32 15.26 8.67
C VAL A 281 -8.30 16.01 9.58
N GLY A 282 -8.97 15.26 10.46
CA GLY A 282 -9.72 15.83 11.59
C GLY A 282 -8.78 16.14 12.75
N LEU A 283 -8.81 17.39 13.22
CA LEU A 283 -8.15 17.81 14.47
C LEU A 283 -9.18 17.95 15.58
N LYS A 284 -8.76 17.74 16.83
CA LYS A 284 -9.66 17.85 17.99
C LYS A 284 -10.10 19.29 18.17
N ASP A 285 -11.38 19.48 18.49
CA ASP A 285 -11.97 20.78 18.77
C ASP A 285 -13.02 20.64 19.88
N ASP A 286 -12.94 21.49 20.90
CA ASP A 286 -13.80 21.40 22.09
C ASP A 286 -15.29 21.63 21.79
N LYS A 287 -15.60 22.36 20.72
CA LYS A 287 -16.97 22.74 20.35
C LYS A 287 -17.59 21.78 19.34
N TYR A 288 -16.80 21.29 18.41
CA TYR A 288 -17.25 20.53 17.25
C TYR A 288 -16.87 19.04 17.32
N GLY A 289 -16.09 18.63 18.33
CA GLY A 289 -15.49 17.31 18.42
C GLY A 289 -14.25 17.24 17.52
N GLU A 290 -14.48 17.34 16.21
CA GLU A 290 -13.43 17.50 15.22
C GLU A 290 -13.68 18.66 14.25
N VAL A 291 -12.59 19.26 13.78
CA VAL A 291 -12.56 20.26 12.71
C VAL A 291 -11.65 19.84 11.58
N VAL A 292 -11.97 20.28 10.37
CA VAL A 292 -11.21 19.93 9.17
C VAL A 292 -9.91 20.74 9.11
N ALA A 293 -8.77 20.07 9.00
CA ALA A 293 -7.49 20.70 8.73
C ALA A 293 -6.87 20.17 7.44
N ALA A 294 -6.26 21.08 6.68
CA ALA A 294 -5.51 20.73 5.48
C ALA A 294 -4.01 20.87 5.72
N PHE A 295 -3.27 19.87 5.27
CA PHE A 295 -1.84 19.93 5.04
C PHE A 295 -1.66 20.06 3.53
N LEU A 296 -1.05 21.16 3.08
CA LEU A 296 -0.96 21.52 1.68
C LEU A 296 0.50 21.71 1.27
N GLN A 297 0.83 21.26 0.07
CA GLN A 297 2.06 21.61 -0.63
C GLN A 297 1.68 22.40 -1.88
N SER A 298 2.36 23.52 -2.10
CA SER A 298 2.13 24.38 -3.27
C SER A 298 2.99 23.94 -4.44
N LEU A 299 2.50 24.14 -5.66
CA LEU A 299 3.30 23.94 -6.87
C LEU A 299 4.56 24.85 -6.85
N PRO A 300 5.72 24.35 -7.31
CA PRO A 300 6.93 25.16 -7.39
C PRO A 300 6.67 26.46 -8.19
N GLN A 301 7.14 27.59 -7.66
CA GLN A 301 7.01 28.93 -8.27
C GLN A 301 5.62 29.58 -8.26
N HIS A 302 4.60 28.91 -7.69
CA HIS A 302 3.28 29.50 -7.48
C HIS A 302 3.16 30.16 -6.10
N ASN A 303 2.30 31.17 -5.98
CA ASN A 303 2.00 31.79 -4.69
C ASN A 303 1.07 30.88 -3.89
N ARG A 304 1.37 30.72 -2.60
CA ARG A 304 0.51 29.95 -1.69
C ARG A 304 -0.85 30.65 -1.56
N PRO A 305 -1.97 29.99 -1.89
CA PRO A 305 -3.29 30.55 -1.68
C PRO A 305 -3.52 30.85 -0.19
N SER A 306 -4.25 31.92 0.12
CA SER A 306 -4.61 32.22 1.49
C SER A 306 -5.64 31.21 2.01
N LEU A 307 -5.81 31.11 3.34
CA LEU A 307 -6.85 30.26 3.92
C LEU A 307 -8.26 30.58 3.37
N ASN A 308 -8.54 31.85 3.08
CA ASN A 308 -9.82 32.26 2.52
C ASN A 308 -9.96 31.81 1.06
N ASP A 309 -8.91 31.91 0.25
CA ASP A 309 -8.93 31.43 -1.14
C ASP A 309 -9.18 29.92 -1.19
N VAL A 310 -8.50 29.15 -0.33
CA VAL A 310 -8.70 27.70 -0.23
C VAL A 310 -10.11 27.36 0.24
N LYS A 311 -10.67 28.11 1.21
CA LYS A 311 -12.07 27.94 1.65
C LYS A 311 -13.06 28.21 0.53
N ASP A 312 -12.88 29.34 -0.16
CA ASP A 312 -13.76 29.75 -1.26
C ASP A 312 -13.71 28.73 -2.40
N TRP A 313 -12.53 28.18 -2.70
CA TRP A 313 -12.36 27.10 -3.68
C TRP A 313 -13.16 25.84 -3.34
N ILE A 314 -13.14 25.42 -2.07
CA ILE A 314 -13.93 24.27 -1.58
C ILE A 314 -15.43 24.59 -1.66
N TRP A 315 -15.84 25.79 -1.28
CA TRP A 315 -17.26 26.19 -1.21
C TRP A 315 -17.97 26.19 -2.55
N GLN A 316 -17.24 26.45 -3.64
CA GLN A 316 -17.80 26.44 -4.99
C GLN A 316 -18.46 25.10 -5.35
N VAL A 317 -18.00 23.99 -4.76
CA VAL A 317 -18.46 22.64 -5.09
C VAL A 317 -19.02 21.89 -3.88
N LEU A 318 -18.29 21.88 -2.76
CA LEU A 318 -18.55 20.98 -1.62
C LEU A 318 -19.38 21.61 -0.50
N GLY A 319 -19.64 22.92 -0.58
CA GLY A 319 -20.42 23.67 0.41
C GLY A 319 -19.64 24.07 1.67
N ARG A 320 -20.25 24.95 2.47
CA ARG A 320 -19.59 25.61 3.62
C ARG A 320 -19.30 24.70 4.82
N HIS A 321 -20.03 23.61 4.95
CA HIS A 321 -19.94 22.74 6.11
C HIS A 321 -18.65 21.89 6.11
N LYS A 322 -18.08 21.62 4.94
CA LYS A 322 -16.78 20.95 4.72
C LYS A 322 -15.58 21.90 4.74
N ALA A 323 -15.78 23.17 5.12
CA ALA A 323 -14.73 24.17 5.11
C ALA A 323 -13.59 23.85 6.09
N LEU A 324 -12.36 24.12 5.65
CA LEU A 324 -11.17 24.03 6.49
C LEU A 324 -11.24 25.03 7.64
N VAL A 325 -10.79 24.63 8.83
CA VAL A 325 -10.53 25.54 9.94
C VAL A 325 -9.05 25.91 9.98
N HIS A 326 -8.17 24.95 9.70
CA HIS A 326 -6.72 25.14 9.68
C HIS A 326 -6.10 24.73 8.33
N VAL A 327 -5.06 25.47 7.92
CA VAL A 327 -4.18 25.12 6.79
C VAL A 327 -2.74 25.15 7.30
N PHE A 328 -2.02 24.06 7.07
CA PHE A 328 -0.60 23.90 7.36
C PHE A 328 0.16 23.67 6.06
N TRP A 329 1.21 24.45 5.81
CA TRP A 329 2.04 24.27 4.63
C TRP A 329 3.13 23.23 4.87
N VAL A 330 3.35 22.37 3.88
CA VAL A 330 4.35 21.30 3.88
C VAL A 330 5.31 21.55 2.74
N GLY A 331 6.59 21.71 3.07
CA GLY A 331 7.65 21.91 2.10
C GLY A 331 8.93 22.46 2.72
N PRO A 332 10.01 22.58 1.93
CA PRO A 332 11.28 23.15 2.39
C PRO A 332 11.09 24.56 2.95
N GLY A 333 11.47 24.76 4.22
CA GLY A 333 11.31 26.03 4.94
C GLY A 333 10.06 26.14 5.80
N ASP A 334 9.12 25.19 5.70
CA ASP A 334 7.97 25.09 6.61
C ASP A 334 8.30 24.25 7.84
N SER A 335 7.51 24.41 8.91
CA SER A 335 7.68 23.66 10.17
C SER A 335 7.59 22.14 10.02
N ILE A 336 6.97 21.65 8.95
CA ILE A 336 6.78 20.22 8.68
C ILE A 336 7.89 19.68 7.75
N GLY A 337 8.45 20.53 6.88
CA GLY A 337 9.53 20.20 5.94
C GLY A 337 9.12 19.28 4.80
N GLN A 338 8.57 18.10 5.10
CA GLN A 338 8.16 17.09 4.12
C GLN A 338 7.01 16.23 4.66
N TYR A 339 6.21 15.65 3.77
CA TYR A 339 5.16 14.73 4.18
C TYR A 339 5.74 13.47 4.86
N PRO A 340 5.18 13.04 6.00
CA PRO A 340 5.50 11.74 6.57
C PRO A 340 4.88 10.65 5.69
N VAL A 341 5.69 9.93 4.92
CA VAL A 341 5.23 8.85 4.03
C VAL A 341 5.63 7.46 4.54
N THR A 342 4.91 6.43 4.11
CA THR A 342 5.32 5.02 4.27
C THR A 342 6.45 4.70 3.28
N GLY A 343 7.08 3.53 3.42
CA GLY A 343 8.06 3.05 2.43
C GLY A 343 7.49 2.84 1.01
N SER A 344 6.18 2.88 0.84
CA SER A 344 5.48 2.86 -0.46
C SER A 344 5.03 4.25 -0.92
N GLY A 345 5.46 5.33 -0.26
CA GLY A 345 5.10 6.70 -0.61
C GLY A 345 3.73 7.20 -0.13
N LYS A 346 2.98 6.42 0.68
CA LYS A 346 1.64 6.84 1.15
C LYS A 346 1.74 7.79 2.35
N ILE A 347 1.00 8.90 2.35
CA ILE A 347 0.97 9.86 3.46
C ILE A 347 0.40 9.20 4.72
N ARG A 348 1.08 9.40 5.86
CA ARG A 348 0.67 8.92 7.18
C ARG A 348 -0.22 9.95 7.87
N LYS A 349 -1.51 9.98 7.54
CA LYS A 349 -2.51 10.90 8.11
C LYS A 349 -2.57 10.92 9.64
N GLY A 350 -2.34 9.78 10.29
CA GLY A 350 -2.25 9.70 11.77
C GLY A 350 -1.14 10.59 12.36
N VAL A 351 0.04 10.64 11.71
CA VAL A 351 1.15 11.50 12.13
C VAL A 351 0.84 12.97 11.88
N LEU A 352 0.23 13.29 10.72
CA LEU A 352 -0.20 14.66 10.43
C LEU A 352 -1.24 15.16 11.46
N ARG A 353 -2.16 14.29 11.87
CA ARG A 353 -3.13 14.60 12.93
C ARG A 353 -2.45 14.94 14.25
N GLU A 354 -1.43 14.17 14.66
CA GLU A 354 -0.66 14.47 15.87
C GLU A 354 0.10 15.81 15.75
N ILE A 355 0.77 16.04 14.62
CA ILE A 355 1.47 17.29 14.33
C ILE A 355 0.51 18.49 14.39
N GLY A 356 -0.63 18.41 13.71
CA GLY A 356 -1.63 19.47 13.68
C GLY A 356 -2.20 19.80 15.05
N ASN A 357 -2.56 18.77 15.85
CA ASN A 357 -3.05 18.97 17.22
C ASN A 357 -1.98 19.64 18.13
N ASN A 358 -0.71 19.29 17.97
CA ASN A 358 0.38 19.93 18.74
C ASN A 358 0.60 21.39 18.32
N MET A 359 0.48 21.69 17.02
CA MET A 359 0.65 23.05 16.50
C MET A 359 -0.46 23.99 16.98
N ILE A 360 -1.72 23.54 16.99
CA ILE A 360 -2.83 24.37 17.50
C ILE A 360 -2.72 24.60 19.02
N ALA A 361 -2.35 23.57 19.79
CA ALA A 361 -2.17 23.70 21.24
C ALA A 361 -0.99 24.63 21.60
N GLY A 362 0.04 24.70 20.76
CA GLY A 362 1.15 25.64 20.92
C GLY A 362 0.80 27.09 20.56
N GLN A 363 -0.23 27.32 19.75
CA GLN A 363 -0.73 28.65 19.39
C GLN A 363 -1.66 29.24 20.45
N GLU A 364 -2.35 28.41 21.24
CA GLU A 364 -3.23 28.87 22.33
C GLU A 364 -2.49 29.24 23.62
N ASN A 365 -1.21 28.83 23.75
CA ASN A 365 -0.37 29.08 24.93
C ASN A 365 0.63 30.26 24.75
N ASN A 366 0.54 30.98 23.64
CA ASN A 366 1.28 32.23 23.36
C ASN A 366 0.27 33.36 23.08
#